data_AF-A0A418SSC4-F1
#
_entry.id   AF-A0A418SSC4-F1
#
_cell.length_a   1.000
_cell.length_b   1.000
_cell.length_c   1.000
_cell.angle_alpha   90.00
_cell.angle_beta   90.00
_cell.angle_gamma   90.00
#
_symmetry.space_group_name_H-M   'P 1'
#
loop_
_entity.id
_entity.type
_entity.pdbx_description
1 polymer ?
#
loop_
_entity_poly.entity_id
_entity_poly.type
_entity_poly.pdbx_seq_one_letter_code
_entity_poly.pdbx_strand_id
1 'polypeptide(L)'
;MTGTGKTAILRQLKQEGFPVLDLEGMAGHRGSVFGHVGMKAHNQKTFDSLLVADLLQLQQSPYVLLEGESKRIGKVVLPEVIMNKRERAAQLIVQLPIEERIQHIVADYQPRENKQGLIQGFKHIKGRIHTPIAKEIMTSLESDQYEQAVRLLLEHYYDPRYEHAMQQYGQVSTVIHANSIADAVQGVKDYIAGQFK
;
A
#
# COMPACT_ATOMS: atom_id res chain seq x y z
N MET A 1 1.80 6.90 4.07
CA MET A 1 3.02 6.96 3.22
C MET A 1 3.24 5.63 2.50
N THR A 2 4.22 5.52 1.61
CA THR A 2 4.58 4.23 0.95
C THR A 2 5.37 3.35 1.90
N GLY A 3 5.16 2.03 1.86
CA GLY A 3 5.90 1.08 2.70
C GLY A 3 5.45 1.03 4.16
N THR A 4 4.32 1.63 4.52
CA THR A 4 3.82 1.66 5.91
C THR A 4 3.13 0.37 6.35
N GLY A 5 3.34 -0.73 5.62
CA GLY A 5 2.71 -2.02 5.91
C GLY A 5 1.18 -2.00 5.91
N LYS A 6 0.53 -1.19 5.06
CA LYS A 6 -0.95 -1.07 5.00
C LYS A 6 -1.63 -2.44 4.92
N THR A 7 -1.13 -3.32 4.04
CA THR A 7 -1.64 -4.68 3.86
C THR A 7 -1.48 -5.51 5.14
N ALA A 8 -0.35 -5.38 5.86
CA ALA A 8 -0.14 -6.06 7.14
C ALA A 8 -1.08 -5.54 8.24
N ILE A 9 -1.25 -4.23 8.35
CA ILE A 9 -2.18 -3.58 9.28
C ILE A 9 -3.61 -4.05 9.03
N LEU A 10 -4.07 -4.01 7.77
CA LEU A 10 -5.42 -4.43 7.39
C LEU A 10 -5.64 -5.92 7.63
N ARG A 11 -4.66 -6.77 7.32
CA ARG A 11 -4.77 -8.21 7.60
C ARG A 11 -4.85 -8.51 9.09
N GLN A 12 -4.05 -7.83 9.91
CA GLN A 12 -4.12 -7.99 11.36
C GLN A 12 -5.48 -7.53 11.89
N LEU A 13 -5.99 -6.37 11.45
CA LEU A 13 -7.33 -5.91 11.80
C LEU A 13 -8.42 -6.90 11.38
N LYS A 14 -8.31 -7.49 10.18
CA LYS A 14 -9.24 -8.52 9.69
C LYS A 14 -9.20 -9.76 10.57
N GLN A 15 -8.02 -10.20 10.99
CA GLN A 15 -7.85 -11.33 11.93
C GLN A 15 -8.45 -11.04 13.30
N GLU A 16 -8.41 -9.79 13.75
CA GLU A 16 -9.05 -9.32 14.98
C GLU A 16 -10.56 -9.07 14.84
N GLY A 17 -11.15 -9.35 13.68
CA GLY A 17 -12.60 -9.27 13.44
C GLY A 17 -13.13 -7.92 12.97
N PHE A 18 -12.25 -6.97 12.63
CA PHE A 18 -12.67 -5.69 12.07
C PHE A 18 -13.15 -5.83 10.61
N PRO A 19 -14.11 -4.99 10.16
CA PRO A 19 -14.64 -5.05 8.80
C PRO A 19 -13.62 -4.49 7.80
N VAL A 20 -12.84 -5.38 7.19
CA VAL A 20 -11.73 -5.05 6.28
C VAL A 20 -11.97 -5.61 4.88
N LEU A 21 -11.68 -4.79 3.88
CA LEU A 21 -11.70 -5.13 2.47
C LEU A 21 -10.29 -4.99 1.89
N ASP A 22 -9.62 -6.12 1.63
CA ASP A 22 -8.23 -6.21 1.13
C ASP A 22 -8.21 -6.16 -0.41
N LEU A 23 -8.25 -4.94 -0.98
CA LEU A 23 -8.32 -4.71 -2.43
C LEU A 23 -7.08 -5.22 -3.16
N GLU A 24 -5.90 -5.06 -2.57
CA GLU A 24 -4.64 -5.52 -3.16
C GLU A 24 -4.57 -7.05 -3.23
N GLY A 25 -5.01 -7.73 -2.17
CA GLY A 25 -5.16 -9.17 -2.10
C GLY A 25 -6.15 -9.69 -3.14
N MET A 26 -7.32 -9.04 -3.26
CA MET A 26 -8.31 -9.38 -4.29
C MET A 26 -7.78 -9.17 -5.71
N ALA A 27 -6.95 -8.14 -5.92
CA ALA A 27 -6.33 -7.87 -7.22
C ALA A 27 -5.15 -8.80 -7.53
N GLY A 28 -4.55 -9.40 -6.50
CA GLY A 28 -3.25 -10.06 -6.62
C GLY A 28 -2.15 -9.08 -7.03
N HIS A 29 -2.17 -7.85 -6.48
CA HIS A 29 -1.24 -6.79 -6.85
C HIS A 29 -1.10 -5.71 -5.76
N ARG A 30 0.13 -5.32 -5.40
CA ARG A 30 0.42 -4.37 -4.30
C ARG A 30 0.35 -2.86 -4.65
N GLY A 31 -0.63 -2.46 -5.45
CA GLY A 31 -0.91 -1.02 -5.72
C GLY A 31 0.22 -0.16 -6.34
N SER A 32 1.38 -0.73 -6.67
CA SER A 32 2.59 0.02 -7.02
C SER A 32 3.20 -0.41 -8.37
N VAL A 33 4.20 0.32 -8.86
CA VAL A 33 4.99 -0.10 -10.04
C VAL A 33 5.62 -1.48 -9.85
N PHE A 34 5.99 -1.83 -8.61
CA PHE A 34 6.51 -3.14 -8.27
C PHE A 34 5.39 -4.12 -7.89
N GLY A 35 4.12 -3.72 -7.90
CA GLY A 35 3.03 -4.49 -7.29
C GLY A 35 2.75 -5.85 -7.91
N HIS A 36 3.29 -6.13 -9.10
CA HIS A 36 3.24 -7.43 -9.77
C HIS A 36 4.30 -8.43 -9.28
N VAL A 37 5.35 -7.96 -8.60
CA VAL A 37 6.53 -8.74 -8.22
C VAL A 37 6.15 -9.79 -7.17
N GLY A 38 6.42 -11.07 -7.42
CA GLY A 38 6.05 -12.15 -6.50
C GLY A 38 4.53 -12.38 -6.35
N MET A 39 3.71 -11.80 -7.23
CA MET A 39 2.25 -11.88 -7.16
C MET A 39 1.66 -12.49 -8.42
N LYS A 40 0.55 -13.23 -8.27
CA LYS A 40 -0.27 -13.69 -9.39
C LYS A 40 -1.46 -12.76 -9.56
N ALA A 41 -1.37 -11.88 -10.56
CA ALA A 41 -2.44 -10.92 -10.84
C ALA A 41 -3.76 -11.64 -11.18
N HIS A 42 -4.84 -11.18 -10.56
CA HIS A 42 -6.19 -11.61 -10.90
C HIS A 42 -6.73 -10.81 -12.10
N ASN A 43 -7.63 -11.44 -12.85
CA ASN A 43 -8.40 -10.74 -13.88
C ASN A 43 -9.62 -10.04 -13.25
N GLN A 44 -10.26 -9.16 -14.02
CA GLN A 44 -11.41 -8.39 -13.55
C GLN A 44 -12.53 -9.28 -12.99
N LYS A 45 -12.88 -10.38 -13.67
CA LYS A 45 -13.94 -11.30 -13.22
C LYS A 45 -13.66 -11.90 -11.85
N THR A 46 -12.42 -12.32 -11.62
CA THR A 46 -11.99 -12.91 -10.34
C THR A 46 -12.03 -11.86 -9.24
N PHE A 47 -11.51 -10.66 -9.53
CA PHE A 47 -11.56 -9.53 -8.61
C PHE A 47 -13.00 -9.15 -8.23
N ASP A 48 -13.89 -8.97 -9.20
CA ASP A 48 -15.29 -8.61 -8.96
C ASP A 48 -16.01 -9.67 -8.13
N SER A 49 -15.72 -10.95 -8.38
CA SER A 49 -16.31 -12.06 -7.61
C SER A 49 -15.88 -12.03 -6.14
N LEU A 50 -14.58 -11.81 -5.88
CA LEU A 50 -14.04 -11.68 -4.52
C LEU A 50 -14.59 -10.43 -3.82
N LEU A 51 -14.66 -9.31 -4.54
CA LEU A 51 -15.16 -8.05 -4.02
C LEU A 51 -16.62 -8.17 -3.57
N VAL A 52 -17.49 -8.76 -4.40
CA VAL A 52 -18.90 -8.96 -4.05
C VAL A 52 -19.04 -9.91 -2.86
N ALA A 53 -18.25 -10.98 -2.80
CA ALA A 53 -18.28 -11.92 -1.68
C ALA A 53 -17.95 -11.24 -0.34
N ASP A 54 -16.86 -10.47 -0.27
CA ASP A 54 -16.46 -9.74 0.94
C ASP A 54 -17.49 -8.63 1.27
N LEU A 55 -18.01 -7.90 0.29
CA LEU A 55 -19.04 -6.89 0.53
C LEU A 55 -20.34 -7.47 1.11
N LEU A 56 -20.75 -8.65 0.68
CA LEU A 56 -21.93 -9.33 1.25
C LEU A 56 -21.71 -9.75 2.70
N GLN A 57 -20.50 -10.16 3.07
CA GLN A 57 -20.15 -10.47 4.46
C GLN A 57 -20.14 -9.20 5.32
N LEU A 58 -19.72 -8.07 4.76
CA LEU A 58 -19.60 -6.80 5.45
C LEU A 58 -20.86 -5.94 5.40
N GLN A 59 -21.96 -6.41 4.79
CA GLN A 59 -23.14 -5.58 4.48
C GLN A 59 -23.83 -4.94 5.70
N GLN A 60 -23.71 -5.54 6.89
CA GLN A 60 -24.25 -5.03 8.14
C GLN A 60 -23.23 -4.22 8.95
N SER A 61 -22.01 -4.05 8.44
CA SER A 61 -20.96 -3.31 9.13
C SER A 61 -21.22 -1.81 9.02
N PRO A 62 -21.13 -1.05 10.13
CA PRO A 62 -21.34 0.40 10.11
C PRO A 62 -20.26 1.15 9.34
N TYR A 63 -19.09 0.53 9.15
CA TYR A 63 -17.97 1.05 8.36
C TYR A 63 -17.20 -0.12 7.71
N VAL A 64 -16.31 0.21 6.78
CA VAL A 64 -15.36 -0.74 6.17
C VAL A 64 -14.01 -0.05 6.06
N LEU A 65 -12.96 -0.74 6.48
CA LEU A 65 -11.57 -0.35 6.28
C LEU A 65 -11.08 -0.92 4.96
N LEU A 66 -10.45 -0.09 4.13
CA LEU A 66 -9.93 -0.48 2.82
C LEU A 66 -8.67 0.33 2.49
N GLU A 67 -7.85 -0.18 1.57
CA GLU A 67 -6.66 0.53 1.11
C GLU A 67 -7.02 1.80 0.34
N GLY A 68 -6.25 2.87 0.55
CA GLY A 68 -6.35 4.12 -0.21
C GLY A 68 -5.82 4.02 -1.65
N GLU A 69 -6.24 3.01 -2.41
CA GLU A 69 -5.76 2.73 -3.77
C GLU A 69 -6.43 3.59 -4.83
N SER A 70 -5.72 3.80 -5.95
CA SER A 70 -6.26 4.53 -7.11
C SER A 70 -7.35 3.73 -7.85
N LYS A 71 -7.97 4.32 -8.89
CA LYS A 71 -9.00 3.63 -9.71
C LYS A 71 -8.53 2.30 -10.31
N ARG A 72 -7.22 2.09 -10.45
CA ARG A 72 -6.64 0.84 -10.95
C ARG A 72 -5.67 0.23 -9.97
N ILE A 73 -5.76 -1.09 -9.82
CA ILE A 73 -4.80 -1.90 -9.08
C ILE A 73 -4.29 -2.98 -10.03
N GLY A 74 -3.08 -2.80 -10.56
CA GLY A 74 -2.55 -3.66 -11.61
C GLY A 74 -3.47 -3.69 -12.84
N LYS A 75 -4.04 -4.86 -13.14
CA LYS A 75 -4.92 -5.07 -14.31
C LYS A 75 -6.40 -4.82 -14.03
N VAL A 76 -6.80 -4.63 -12.76
CA VAL A 76 -8.20 -4.49 -12.39
C VAL A 76 -8.58 -3.02 -12.20
N VAL A 77 -9.84 -2.72 -12.47
CA VAL A 77 -10.45 -1.41 -12.30
C VAL A 77 -11.42 -1.49 -11.13
N LEU A 78 -11.27 -0.58 -10.17
CA LEU A 78 -12.21 -0.48 -9.05
C LEU A 78 -13.56 0.05 -9.54
N PRO A 79 -14.69 -0.53 -9.07
CA PRO A 79 -16.02 0.00 -9.37
C PRO A 79 -16.17 1.45 -8.92
N GLU A 80 -16.92 2.25 -9.68
CA GLU A 80 -17.09 3.68 -9.38
C GLU A 80 -17.76 3.92 -8.03
N VAL A 81 -18.63 3.01 -7.59
CA VAL A 81 -19.24 3.08 -6.25
C VAL A 81 -18.20 3.04 -5.13
N ILE A 82 -17.15 2.22 -5.26
CA ILE A 82 -16.05 2.14 -4.29
C ILE A 82 -15.23 3.43 -4.34
N MET A 83 -14.93 3.92 -5.55
CA MET A 83 -14.19 5.17 -5.75
C MET A 83 -14.89 6.37 -5.11
N ASN A 84 -16.18 6.54 -5.38
CA ASN A 84 -16.99 7.64 -4.87
C ASN A 84 -17.12 7.59 -3.34
N LYS A 85 -17.22 6.39 -2.76
CA LYS A 85 -17.20 6.21 -1.30
C LYS A 85 -15.83 6.55 -0.72
N ARG A 86 -14.74 6.06 -1.31
CA ARG A 86 -13.36 6.35 -0.87
C ARG A 86 -13.09 7.85 -0.88
N GLU A 87 -13.53 8.57 -1.91
CA GLU A 87 -13.38 10.03 -2.02
C GLU A 87 -14.11 10.82 -0.93
N ARG A 88 -15.04 10.22 -0.18
CA ARG A 88 -15.75 10.88 0.94
C ARG A 88 -15.40 10.25 2.29
N ALA A 89 -14.59 9.20 2.30
CA ALA A 89 -14.23 8.47 3.50
C ALA A 89 -13.19 9.24 4.33
N ALA A 90 -13.20 9.01 5.64
CA ALA A 90 -12.12 9.46 6.49
C ALA A 90 -10.80 8.79 6.06
N GLN A 91 -9.74 9.59 5.93
CA GLN A 91 -8.42 9.10 5.54
C GLN A 91 -7.53 8.96 6.77
N LEU A 92 -7.03 7.74 6.99
CA LEU A 92 -6.04 7.44 8.03
C LEU A 92 -4.66 7.35 7.38
N ILE A 93 -3.77 8.26 7.76
CA ILE A 93 -2.39 8.30 7.28
C ILE A 93 -1.51 7.70 8.36
N VAL A 94 -1.04 6.48 8.14
CA VAL A 94 -0.01 5.88 8.99
C VAL A 94 1.35 6.42 8.60
N GLN A 95 2.12 6.84 9.60
CA GLN A 95 3.52 7.20 9.50
C GLN A 95 4.35 6.25 10.37
N LEU A 96 5.39 5.66 9.76
CA LEU A 96 6.36 4.79 10.41
C LEU A 96 7.77 5.34 10.18
N PRO A 97 8.73 5.07 11.08
CA PRO A 97 10.14 5.31 10.83
C PRO A 97 10.60 4.67 9.51
N ILE A 98 11.58 5.30 8.85
CA ILE A 98 12.09 4.81 7.57
C ILE A 98 12.67 3.39 7.68
N GLU A 99 13.34 3.07 8.80
CA GLU A 99 13.89 1.73 9.03
C GLU A 99 12.81 0.64 9.06
N GLU A 100 11.71 0.89 9.78
CA GLU A 100 10.55 -0.01 9.80
C GLU A 100 9.96 -0.22 8.41
N ARG A 101 9.84 0.86 7.64
CA ARG A 101 9.32 0.79 6.26
C ARG A 101 10.24 -0.04 5.36
N ILE A 102 11.56 0.13 5.49
CA ILE A 102 12.55 -0.64 4.72
C ILE A 102 12.40 -2.13 5.03
N GLN A 103 12.37 -2.49 6.32
CA GLN A 103 12.23 -3.89 6.74
C GLN A 103 10.93 -4.51 6.21
N HIS A 104 9.80 -3.80 6.32
CA HIS A 104 8.52 -4.28 5.77
C HIS A 104 8.56 -4.46 4.26
N ILE A 105 9.10 -3.50 3.51
CA ILE A 105 9.19 -3.60 2.04
C ILE A 105 10.10 -4.77 1.63
N VAL A 106 11.24 -4.95 2.30
CA VAL A 106 12.14 -6.07 1.99
C VAL A 106 11.45 -7.41 2.29
N ALA A 107 10.73 -7.51 3.40
CA ALA A 107 9.95 -8.70 3.74
C ALA A 107 8.82 -8.98 2.73
N ASP A 108 8.07 -7.95 2.34
CA ASP A 108 6.93 -8.07 1.42
C ASP A 108 7.36 -8.48 0.01
N TYR A 109 8.48 -7.93 -0.48
CA TYR A 109 8.92 -8.12 -1.86
C TYR A 109 9.88 -9.29 -2.04
N GLN A 110 10.42 -9.86 -0.95
CA GLN A 110 11.34 -11.01 -0.97
C GLN A 110 12.38 -10.86 -2.09
N PRO A 111 13.21 -9.81 -2.04
CA PRO A 111 13.95 -9.33 -3.21
C PRO A 111 14.98 -10.33 -3.75
N ARG A 112 15.48 -11.23 -2.90
CA ARG A 112 16.37 -12.33 -3.31
C ARG A 112 15.70 -13.29 -4.29
N GLU A 113 14.43 -13.59 -4.07
CA GLU A 113 13.65 -14.50 -4.91
C GLU A 113 13.12 -13.78 -6.16
N ASN A 114 12.88 -12.47 -6.04
CA ASN A 114 12.17 -11.70 -7.05
C ASN A 114 13.03 -10.60 -7.73
N LYS A 115 14.36 -10.70 -7.64
CA LYS A 115 15.33 -9.70 -8.12
C LYS A 115 15.05 -9.22 -9.55
N GLN A 116 14.79 -10.13 -10.48
CA GLN A 116 14.52 -9.78 -11.87
C GLN A 116 13.26 -8.93 -12.02
N GLY A 117 12.19 -9.28 -11.30
CA GLY A 117 10.94 -8.49 -11.29
C GLY A 117 11.17 -7.09 -10.73
N LEU A 118 11.97 -6.95 -9.68
CA LEU A 118 12.34 -5.65 -9.12
C LEU A 118 13.14 -4.79 -10.10
N ILE A 119 14.14 -5.38 -10.76
CA ILE A 119 14.93 -4.66 -11.78
C ILE A 119 14.03 -4.19 -12.94
N GLN A 120 13.10 -5.03 -13.41
CA GLN A 120 12.17 -4.63 -14.46
C GLN A 120 11.22 -3.52 -14.00
N GLY A 121 10.64 -3.66 -12.80
CA GLY A 121 9.83 -2.60 -12.17
C GLY A 121 10.58 -1.28 -12.08
N PHE A 122 11.84 -1.31 -11.65
CA PHE A 122 12.67 -0.12 -11.54
C PHE A 122 12.91 0.56 -12.89
N LYS A 123 13.17 -0.20 -13.96
CA LYS A 123 13.36 0.36 -15.31
C LYS A 123 12.18 1.23 -15.78
N HIS A 124 10.95 0.90 -15.37
CA HIS A 124 9.77 1.70 -15.73
C HIS A 124 9.73 3.10 -15.09
N ILE A 125 10.42 3.29 -13.96
CA ILE A 125 10.43 4.56 -13.22
C ILE A 125 11.78 5.26 -13.22
N LYS A 126 12.84 4.58 -13.65
CA LYS A 126 14.22 5.08 -13.69
C LYS A 126 14.32 6.49 -14.29
N GLY A 127 13.63 6.75 -15.40
CA GLY A 127 13.66 8.06 -16.10
C GLY A 127 13.00 9.22 -15.33
N ARG A 128 12.32 8.95 -14.22
CA ARG A 128 11.69 9.95 -13.34
C ARG A 128 12.54 10.29 -12.11
N ILE A 129 13.71 9.65 -11.97
CA ILE A 129 14.61 9.78 -10.83
C ILE A 129 15.91 10.42 -11.32
N HIS A 130 16.49 11.32 -10.52
CA HIS A 130 17.75 11.97 -10.83
C HIS A 130 18.86 10.95 -11.16
N THR A 131 19.57 11.15 -12.27
CA THR A 131 20.44 10.13 -12.90
C THR A 131 21.47 9.47 -11.96
N PRO A 132 22.23 10.21 -11.12
CA PRO A 132 23.11 9.62 -10.11
C PRO A 132 22.41 8.67 -9.15
N ILE A 133 21.26 9.07 -8.59
CA ILE A 133 20.47 8.25 -7.67
C ILE A 133 19.91 7.02 -8.39
N ALA A 134 19.41 7.20 -9.62
CA ALA A 134 18.89 6.10 -10.41
C ALA A 134 19.97 5.05 -10.73
N LYS A 135 21.23 5.48 -10.91
CA LYS A 135 22.37 4.58 -11.08
C LYS A 135 22.64 3.82 -9.78
N GLU A 136 22.65 4.51 -8.64
CA GLU A 136 22.89 3.91 -7.33
C GLU A 136 21.81 2.87 -6.97
N ILE A 137 20.54 3.15 -7.23
CA ILE A 137 19.44 2.19 -7.05
C ILE A 137 19.66 0.94 -7.89
N MET A 138 20.02 1.10 -9.17
CA MET A 138 20.30 -0.05 -10.06
C MET A 138 21.45 -0.89 -9.53
N THR A 139 22.58 -0.26 -9.18
CA THR A 139 23.76 -0.95 -8.61
C THR A 139 23.40 -1.70 -7.34
N SER A 140 22.60 -1.08 -6.47
CA SER A 140 22.16 -1.69 -5.20
C SER A 140 21.28 -2.92 -5.45
N LEU A 141 20.34 -2.86 -6.40
CA LEU A 141 19.53 -4.01 -6.82
C LEU A 141 20.40 -5.13 -7.43
N GLU A 142 21.37 -4.79 -8.27
CA GLU A 142 22.28 -5.74 -8.92
C GLU A 142 23.25 -6.41 -7.94
N SER A 143 23.66 -5.70 -6.89
CA SER A 143 24.62 -6.15 -5.87
C SER A 143 23.97 -6.70 -4.60
N ASP A 144 22.66 -6.99 -4.65
CA ASP A 144 21.86 -7.54 -3.54
C ASP A 144 21.81 -6.66 -2.27
N GLN A 145 22.09 -5.36 -2.42
CA GLN A 145 21.97 -4.34 -1.37
C GLN A 145 20.53 -3.77 -1.35
N TYR A 146 19.57 -4.65 -1.06
CA TYR A 146 18.15 -4.32 -1.23
C TYR A 146 17.65 -3.24 -0.27
N GLU A 147 18.13 -3.21 0.97
CA GLU A 147 17.77 -2.17 1.94
C GLU A 147 18.16 -0.77 1.44
N GLN A 148 19.37 -0.64 0.86
CA GLN A 148 19.83 0.61 0.25
C GLN A 148 18.96 0.98 -0.96
N ALA A 149 18.66 0.03 -1.84
CA ALA A 149 17.78 0.28 -2.98
C ALA A 149 16.39 0.78 -2.54
N VAL A 150 15.81 0.17 -1.50
CA VAL A 150 14.52 0.55 -0.94
C VAL A 150 14.58 1.94 -0.31
N ARG A 151 15.61 2.24 0.50
CA ARG A 151 15.82 3.57 1.09
C ARG A 151 15.81 4.66 0.03
N LEU A 152 16.65 4.50 -1.00
CA LEU A 152 16.76 5.48 -2.09
C LEU A 152 15.44 5.64 -2.87
N LEU A 153 14.72 4.54 -3.12
CA LEU A 153 13.40 4.59 -3.76
C LEU A 153 12.38 5.34 -2.90
N LEU A 154 12.42 5.14 -1.58
CA LEU A 154 11.55 5.83 -0.65
C LEU A 154 11.83 7.33 -0.65
N GLU A 155 13.07 7.72 -0.40
CA GLU A 155 13.49 9.12 -0.25
C GLU A 155 13.40 9.92 -1.56
N HIS A 156 13.76 9.31 -2.70
CA HIS A 156 13.91 10.04 -3.97
C HIS A 156 12.79 9.81 -4.98
N TYR A 157 11.85 8.91 -4.71
CA TYR A 157 10.74 8.66 -5.63
C TYR A 157 9.38 8.62 -4.93
N TYR A 158 9.23 7.83 -3.87
CA TYR A 158 7.90 7.61 -3.28
C TYR A 158 7.45 8.72 -2.33
N ASP A 159 8.29 9.14 -1.38
CA ASP A 159 7.91 10.12 -0.36
C ASP A 159 7.64 11.51 -0.97
N PRO A 160 8.49 12.07 -1.86
CA PRO A 160 8.20 13.35 -2.50
C PRO A 160 6.87 13.33 -3.29
N ARG A 161 6.60 12.24 -4.03
CA ARG A 161 5.35 12.09 -4.79
C ARG A 161 4.14 11.98 -3.88
N TYR A 162 4.29 11.35 -2.72
CA TYR A 162 3.22 11.23 -1.74
C TYR A 162 2.91 12.59 -1.10
N GLU A 163 3.93 13.34 -0.70
CA GLU A 163 3.76 14.70 -0.15
C GLU A 163 3.06 15.64 -1.13
N HIS A 164 3.48 15.63 -2.40
CA HIS A 164 2.80 16.41 -3.45
C HIS A 164 1.35 15.99 -3.65
N ALA A 165 1.03 14.69 -3.60
CA ALA A 165 -0.34 14.21 -3.71
C ALA A 165 -1.17 14.66 -2.49
N MET A 166 -0.64 14.53 -1.27
CA MET A 166 -1.32 14.94 -0.03
C MET A 166 -1.65 16.43 0.01
N GLN A 167 -0.79 17.29 -0.53
CA GLN A 167 -1.08 18.73 -0.64
C GLN A 167 -2.29 19.04 -1.54
N GLN A 168 -2.62 18.17 -2.50
CA GLN A 168 -3.76 18.34 -3.41
C GLN A 168 -5.08 17.83 -2.82
N TYR A 169 -5.02 16.88 -1.89
CA TYR A 169 -6.19 16.39 -1.18
C TYR A 169 -6.51 17.34 -0.02
N GLY A 170 -7.36 18.34 -0.26
CA GLY A 170 -7.86 19.27 0.78
C GLY A 170 -8.80 18.63 1.82
N GLN A 171 -8.66 17.34 2.09
CA GLN A 171 -9.49 16.57 3.01
C GLN A 171 -8.85 16.45 4.39
N VAL A 172 -9.69 16.48 5.43
CA VAL A 172 -9.27 16.23 6.80
C VAL A 172 -8.77 14.79 6.90
N SER A 173 -7.46 14.63 7.04
CA SER A 173 -6.81 13.34 7.28
C SER A 173 -6.40 13.24 8.75
N THR A 174 -6.54 12.04 9.32
CA THR A 174 -6.01 11.75 10.66
C THR A 174 -4.67 11.05 10.51
N VAL A 175 -3.63 11.63 11.08
CA VAL A 175 -2.28 11.05 11.07
C VAL A 175 -2.10 10.16 12.29
N ILE A 176 -1.75 8.90 12.05
CA ILE A 176 -1.38 7.92 13.07
C ILE A 176 0.13 7.79 13.04
N HIS A 177 0.79 8.37 14.04
CA HIS A 177 2.22 8.18 14.27
C HIS A 177 2.42 6.88 15.03
N ALA A 178 3.17 5.96 14.44
CA ALA A 178 3.43 4.64 14.99
C ALA A 178 4.92 4.31 14.89
N ASN A 179 5.43 3.48 15.80
CA ASN A 179 6.80 2.97 15.71
C ASN A 179 6.86 1.52 15.22
N SER A 180 5.71 0.86 15.07
CA SER A 180 5.59 -0.53 14.61
C SER A 180 4.23 -0.77 13.94
N ILE A 181 4.04 -1.93 13.30
CA ILE A 181 2.73 -2.35 12.79
C ILE A 181 1.72 -2.51 13.92
N ALA A 182 2.14 -3.04 15.07
CA ALA A 182 1.26 -3.21 16.22
C ALA A 182 0.77 -1.86 16.75
N ASP A 183 1.66 -0.86 16.84
CA ASP A 183 1.31 0.51 17.23
C ASP A 183 0.33 1.12 16.22
N ALA A 184 0.57 0.91 14.92
CA ALA A 184 -0.28 1.41 13.86
C ALA A 184 -1.69 0.78 13.90
N VAL A 185 -1.77 -0.53 14.14
CA VAL A 185 -3.03 -1.26 14.33
C VAL A 185 -3.78 -0.70 15.54
N GLN A 186 -3.08 -0.50 16.67
CA GLN A 186 -3.69 0.09 17.85
C GLN A 186 -4.21 1.51 17.60
N GLY A 187 -3.43 2.36 16.92
CA GLY A 187 -3.87 3.70 16.56
C GLY A 187 -5.12 3.73 15.66
N VAL A 188 -5.24 2.77 14.74
CA VAL A 188 -6.46 2.61 13.91
C VAL A 188 -7.65 2.18 14.78
N LYS A 189 -7.45 1.26 15.73
CA LYS A 189 -8.49 0.82 16.67
C LYS A 189 -8.98 1.96 17.55
N ASP A 190 -8.06 2.77 18.08
CA ASP A 190 -8.38 3.93 18.92
C ASP A 190 -9.19 4.97 18.14
N TYR A 191 -8.82 5.22 16.87
CA TYR A 191 -9.60 6.09 15.99
C TYR A 191 -11.03 5.58 15.80
N ILE A 192 -11.19 4.30 15.47
CA ILE A 192 -12.49 3.67 15.24
C ILE A 192 -13.36 3.75 16.49
N ALA A 193 -12.81 3.42 17.66
CA ALA A 193 -13.53 3.48 18.94
C ALA A 193 -14.02 4.90 19.29
N GLY A 194 -13.33 5.93 18.79
CA GLY A 194 -13.74 7.32 18.93
C GLY A 194 -14.87 7.74 17.99
N GLN A 195 -15.04 7.08 16.83
CA GLN A 195 -16.03 7.45 15.81
C GLN A 195 -17.30 6.60 15.86
N PHE A 196 -17.18 5.33 16.23
CA PHE A 196 -18.26 4.34 16.21
C PHE A 196 -18.44 3.75 17.61
N LYS A 197 -19.20 4.47 18.46
CA LYS A 197 -19.71 3.98 19.74
C LYS A 197 -21.11 3.41 19.59
#